data_AF-A0A1X1NQ38-F1
#
_entry.id   AF-A0A1X1NQ38-F1
#
_cell.length_a   1.000
_cell.length_b   1.000
_cell.length_c   1.000
_cell.angle_alpha   90.00
_cell.angle_beta   90.00
_cell.angle_gamma   90.00
#
_symmetry.space_group_name_H-M   'P 1'
#
loop_
_entity.id
_entity.type
_entity.pdbx_description
1 polymer ?
#
loop_
_entity_poly.entity_id
_entity_poly.type
_entity_poly.pdbx_seq_one_letter_code
_entity_poly.pdbx_strand_id
1 'polypeptide(L)' 'MLFVFDADRKAVILVAGDKSGQWNHWYQANIPVAEKRYEQYASREE' A
#
# COMPACT_ATOMS: atom_id res chain seq x y z
N MET A 1 -2.87 -4.70 -6.33
CA MET A 1 -2.83 -3.26 -5.96
C MET A 1 -3.30 -3.06 -4.53
N LEU A 2 -2.55 -2.27 -3.76
CA LEU A 2 -2.91 -1.77 -2.43
C LEU A 2 -2.79 -0.24 -2.44
N PHE A 3 -3.77 0.45 -1.86
CA PHE A 3 -3.82 1.92 -1.79
C PHE A 3 -4.59 2.37 -0.54
N VAL A 4 -4.39 3.63 -0.16
CA VAL A 4 -5.14 4.33 0.90
C VAL A 4 -5.62 5.68 0.39
N PHE A 5 -6.57 6.29 1.10
CA PHE A 5 -6.87 7.72 0.94
C PHE A 5 -6.15 8.50 2.03
N ASP A 6 -5.47 9.58 1.64
CA ASP A 6 -4.88 10.53 2.59
C ASP A 6 -5.95 11.45 3.22
N ALA A 7 -5.53 12.38 4.07
CA ALA A 7 -6.42 13.35 4.72
C ALA A 7 -7.16 14.25 3.71
N ASP A 8 -6.56 14.50 2.55
CA ASP A 8 -7.13 15.27 1.43
C ASP A 8 -8.04 14.43 0.52
N ARG A 9 -8.25 13.15 0.83
CA ARG A 9 -9.00 12.18 0.01
C ARG A 9 -8.36 11.91 -1.35
N LYS A 10 -7.04 12.05 -1.47
CA LYS A 10 -6.29 11.61 -2.64
C LYS A 10 -5.91 10.13 -2.49
N ALA A 11 -6.05 9.39 -3.57
CA ALA A 11 -5.65 7.98 -3.59
C ALA A 11 -4.13 7.87 -3.69
N VAL A 12 -3.50 7.28 -2.68
CA VAL A 12 -2.06 7.02 -2.62
C VAL A 12 -1.83 5.53 -2.89
N ILE A 13 -1.19 5.22 -4.01
CA ILE A 13 -0.83 3.85 -4.36
C ILE A 13 0.38 3.43 -3.52
N LEU A 14 0.18 2.44 -2.65
CA LEU A 14 1.24 1.90 -1.81
C LEU A 14 1.95 0.74 -2.48
N VAL A 15 1.23 -0.11 -3.23
CA VAL A 15 1.80 -1.22 -4.00
C VAL A 15 1.05 -1.39 -5.32
N ALA A 16 1.80 -1.36 -6.42
CA ALA A 16 1.34 -1.77 -7.75
C ALA A 16 1.89 -3.17 -8.09
N GLY A 17 1.15 -3.94 -8.89
CA GLY A 17 1.55 -5.29 -9.32
C GLY A 17 0.38 -6.22 -9.54
N ASP A 18 0.67 -7.34 -10.20
CA ASP A 18 -0.28 -8.41 -10.48
C ASP A 18 -0.38 -9.40 -9.31
N LYS A 19 -1.61 -9.71 -8.92
CA LYS A 19 -1.97 -10.65 -7.84
C LYS A 19 -2.68 -11.91 -8.36
N SER A 20 -2.86 -12.00 -9.68
CA SER A 20 -3.61 -13.07 -10.33
C SER A 20 -2.95 -14.42 -10.04
N GLY A 21 -3.77 -15.42 -9.67
CA GLY A 21 -3.31 -16.79 -9.41
C GLY A 21 -2.53 -17.00 -8.10
N GLN A 22 -2.13 -15.96 -7.37
CA GLN A 22 -1.29 -16.09 -6.16
C GLN A 22 -1.73 -15.19 -4.99
N TRP A 23 -3.03 -14.96 -4.83
CA TRP A 23 -3.60 -13.98 -3.90
C TRP A 23 -3.06 -14.09 -2.47
N ASN A 24 -2.99 -15.30 -1.89
CA ASN A 24 -2.51 -15.49 -0.52
C ASN A 24 -1.04 -15.09 -0.34
N HIS A 25 -0.16 -15.61 -1.21
CA HIS A 25 1.26 -15.28 -1.17
C HIS A 25 1.50 -13.80 -1.48
N TRP A 26 0.75 -13.25 -2.44
CA TRP A 26 0.83 -11.86 -2.83
C TRP A 26 0.51 -10.93 -1.67
N TYR A 27 -0.58 -11.16 -0.93
CA TYR A 27 -0.93 -10.36 0.23
C TYR A 27 0.06 -10.51 1.37
N GLN A 28 0.49 -11.74 1.69
CA GLN A 28 1.51 -11.97 2.73
C GLN A 28 2.80 -11.20 2.46
N ALA A 29 3.24 -11.15 1.20
CA ALA A 29 4.44 -10.42 0.81
C ALA A 29 4.24 -8.90 0.74
N ASN A 30 3.09 -8.43 0.26
CA ASN A 30 2.89 -7.02 -0.10
C ASN A 30 2.21 -6.17 0.97
N ILE A 31 1.49 -6.77 1.94
CA ILE A 31 0.89 -6.01 3.06
C ILE A 31 1.98 -5.33 3.91
N PRO A 32 3.04 -6.02 4.39
CA PRO A 32 4.08 -5.37 5.19
C PRO A 32 4.82 -4.25 4.42
N VAL A 33 4.96 -4.41 3.10
CA VAL A 33 5.54 -3.39 2.23
C VAL A 33 4.63 -2.16 2.15
N ALA A 34 3.32 -2.35 2.05
CA ALA A 34 2.35 -1.26 2.03
C ALA A 34 2.31 -0.52 3.37
N GLU A 35 2.33 -1.23 4.50
CA GLU A 35 2.37 -0.65 5.85
C GLU A 35 3.58 0.26 6.03
N LYS A 36 4.79 -0.24 5.72
CA LYS A 36 6.03 0.56 5.79
C LYS A 36 5.98 1.81 4.90
N ARG A 37 5.42 1.69 3.69
CA ARG A 37 5.27 2.83 2.77
C ARG A 37 4.26 3.85 3.29
N TYR A 38 3.21 3.40 3.96
CA TYR A 38 2.23 4.28 4.58
C TYR A 38 2.84 5.04 5.77
N GLU A 39 3.59 4.38 6.64
CA GLU A 39 4.32 5.05 7.74
C GLU A 39 5.25 6.16 7.21
N GLN A 40 6.02 5.85 6.16
CA GLN A 40 6.91 6.82 5.51
C GLN A 40 6.18 7.96 4.80
N TYR A 41 4.97 7.71 4.30
CA TYR A 41 4.14 8.73 3.68
C TYR A 41 3.54 9.65 4.75
N ALA A 42 2.95 9.07 5.80
CA ALA A 42 2.34 9.81 6.90
C ALA A 42 3.37 10.69 7.64
N SER A 43 4.60 10.23 7.81
CA SER A 43 5.67 11.03 8.44
C SER A 43 6.17 12.21 7.59
N ARG A 44 5.75 12.34 6.33
CA ARG A 44 6.10 13.47 5.45
C ARG A 44 5.00 14.53 5.40
N GLU A 45 3.79 14.17 5.82
CA GLU A 45 2.62 15.06 5.89
C GLU A 45 2.53 15.78 7.25
N GLU A 46 3.42 15.44 8.20
CA GLU A 46 3.58 16.09 9.52
C GLU A 46 4.54 17.29 9.43
#